data_AF-A0A1F4UHD5-F1
#
_entry.id   AF-A0A1F4UHD5-F1
#
_cell.length_a   1.000
_cell.length_b   1.000
_cell.length_c   1.000
_cell.angle_alpha   90.00
_cell.angle_beta   90.00
_cell.angle_gamma   90.00
#
_symmetry.space_group_name_H-M   'P 1'
#
loop_
_entity.id
_entity.type
_entity.pdbx_description
1 polymer ?
#
loop_
_entity_poly.entity_id
_entity_poly.type
_entity_poly.pdbx_seq_one_letter_code
_entity_poly.pdbx_strand_id
1 'polypeptide(L)'
;MAHERNLTEKAIILALAFRAGLASREGNSFAVEPATLESDLFRGFDFFLRRNKRFLRVDGTSSRRFKGQKIARTVKFARNRRSFVFILKGDWQTAAFDVTGTGKAHEECFNSSYSRIQDGKTIAFEEACPKHGNRCELARQLFRFSEVLNRQFANHRRKDGRPGEAAEFNMTVTKPPF
;
A
#
# COMPACT_ATOMS: atom_id res chain seq x y z
N MET A 1 -16.53 12.69 6.04
CA MET A 1 -16.66 11.29 6.46
C MET A 1 -15.31 10.62 6.33
N ALA A 2 -14.88 9.85 7.33
CA ALA A 2 -13.65 9.09 7.26
C ALA A 2 -13.81 7.97 6.21
N HIS A 3 -12.83 7.82 5.33
CA HIS A 3 -12.79 6.74 4.35
C HIS A 3 -12.65 5.39 5.09
N GLU A 4 -13.69 4.55 5.05
CA GLU A 4 -13.67 3.24 5.68
C GLU A 4 -12.92 2.22 4.81
N ARG A 5 -11.63 2.04 5.11
CA ARG A 5 -10.77 1.06 4.45
C ARG A 5 -10.93 -0.33 5.03
N ASN A 6 -10.85 -1.35 4.16
CA ASN A 6 -10.80 -2.73 4.65
C ASN A 6 -9.44 -3.02 5.31
N LEU A 7 -9.39 -4.10 6.10
CA LEU A 7 -8.20 -4.44 6.87
C LEU A 7 -6.94 -4.63 6.02
N THR A 8 -7.06 -5.18 4.81
CA THR A 8 -5.92 -5.36 3.89
C THR A 8 -5.34 -4.04 3.43
N GLU A 9 -6.19 -3.08 3.06
CA GLU A 9 -5.74 -1.74 2.66
C GLU A 9 -5.04 -1.04 3.82
N LYS A 10 -5.60 -1.11 5.04
CA LYS A 10 -4.98 -0.58 6.25
C LYS A 10 -3.59 -1.18 6.49
N ALA A 11 -3.50 -2.51 6.37
CA ALA A 11 -2.26 -3.26 6.53
C ALA A 11 -1.19 -2.88 5.51
N ILE A 12 -1.58 -2.78 4.23
CA ILE A 12 -0.70 -2.37 3.14
C ILE A 12 -0.16 -0.97 3.38
N ILE A 13 -1.04 0.00 3.70
CA ILE A 13 -0.65 1.39 3.95
C ILE A 13 0.34 1.47 5.10
N LEU A 14 0.07 0.78 6.22
CA LEU A 14 0.97 0.76 7.37
C LEU A 14 2.34 0.16 7.04
N ALA A 15 2.37 -0.99 6.35
CA ALA A 15 3.62 -1.66 6.01
C ALA A 15 4.48 -0.82 5.06
N LEU A 16 3.85 -0.17 4.08
CA LEU A 16 4.53 0.72 3.14
C LEU A 16 4.98 2.01 3.80
N ALA A 17 4.18 2.60 4.69
CA ALA A 17 4.55 3.80 5.44
C ALA A 17 5.71 3.52 6.40
N PHE A 18 5.73 2.36 7.05
CA PHE A 18 6.85 1.95 7.89
C PHE A 18 8.13 1.74 7.07
N ARG A 19 8.04 1.02 5.94
CA ARG A 19 9.17 0.85 5.02
C ARG A 19 9.70 2.18 4.48
N ALA A 20 8.80 3.12 4.17
CA ALA A 20 9.14 4.48 3.73
C ALA A 20 9.98 5.24 4.78
N GLY A 21 9.61 5.14 6.06
CA GLY A 21 10.38 5.74 7.13
C GLY A 21 11.76 5.10 7.29
N LEU A 22 11.83 3.76 7.29
CA LEU A 22 13.12 3.04 7.33
C LEU A 22 14.05 3.45 6.17
N ALA A 23 13.54 3.47 4.94
CA ALA A 23 14.33 3.84 3.77
C ALA A 23 14.79 5.30 3.81
N SER A 24 14.00 6.21 4.38
CA SER A 24 14.37 7.62 4.52
C SER A 24 15.59 7.80 5.42
N ARG A 25 15.74 6.97 6.47
CA ARG A 25 16.95 6.94 7.32
C ARG A 25 18.19 6.49 6.55
N GLU A 26 18.00 5.64 5.54
CA GLU A 26 19.05 5.12 4.66
C GLU A 26 19.35 6.03 3.46
N GLY A 27 18.75 7.24 3.40
CA GLY A 27 18.92 8.20 2.29
C GLY A 27 18.05 7.93 1.07
N ASN A 28 17.21 6.89 1.10
CA ASN A 28 16.23 6.58 0.06
C ASN A 28 14.84 7.09 0.46
N SER A 29 14.50 8.31 0.07
CA SER A 29 13.20 8.89 0.44
C SER A 29 12.07 8.40 -0.47
N PHE A 30 11.03 7.84 0.14
CA PHE A 30 9.70 7.71 -0.46
C PHE A 30 8.67 7.82 0.64
N ALA A 31 7.40 7.93 0.28
CA ALA A 31 6.31 8.02 1.23
C ALA A 31 5.01 7.50 0.63
N VAL A 32 4.04 7.23 1.50
CA VAL A 32 2.70 6.79 1.12
C VAL A 32 1.76 7.98 1.28
N GLU A 33 0.80 8.17 0.37
CA GLU A 33 -0.29 9.13 0.58
C GLU A 33 -1.62 8.40 0.39
N PRO A 34 -2.35 8.10 1.48
CA PRO A 34 -3.66 7.49 1.39
C PRO A 34 -4.61 8.38 0.60
N ALA A 35 -5.38 7.80 -0.32
CA ALA A 35 -6.33 8.54 -1.14
C ALA A 35 -7.46 9.12 -0.29
N THR A 36 -7.90 10.33 -0.60
CA THR A 36 -9.17 10.85 -0.07
C THR A 36 -10.33 10.01 -0.58
N LEU A 37 -11.46 10.03 0.14
CA LEU A 37 -12.70 9.36 -0.31
C LEU A 37 -13.09 9.75 -1.74
N GLU A 38 -12.95 11.02 -2.08
CA GLU A 38 -13.19 11.52 -3.44
C GLU A 38 -12.23 10.87 -4.46
N SER A 39 -10.94 10.78 -4.14
CA SER A 39 -9.96 10.17 -5.02
C SER A 39 -10.24 8.68 -5.24
N ASP A 40 -10.59 7.95 -4.19
CA ASP A 40 -10.96 6.54 -4.32
C ASP A 40 -12.20 6.36 -5.21
N LEU A 41 -13.30 7.05 -4.89
CA LEU A 41 -14.57 6.92 -5.61
C LEU A 41 -14.48 7.33 -7.09
N PHE A 42 -13.78 8.43 -7.39
CA PHE A 42 -13.78 9.01 -8.74
C PHE A 42 -12.55 8.66 -9.58
N ARG A 43 -11.49 8.14 -8.97
CA ARG A 43 -10.23 7.84 -9.66
C ARG A 43 -9.76 6.40 -9.48
N GLY A 44 -10.36 5.62 -8.57
CA GLY A 44 -10.19 4.17 -8.47
C GLY A 44 -8.81 3.75 -7.99
N PHE A 45 -8.27 4.39 -6.95
CA PHE A 45 -7.03 4.00 -6.31
C PHE A 45 -7.08 4.27 -4.80
N ASP A 46 -6.39 3.45 -4.01
CA ASP A 46 -6.44 3.52 -2.54
C ASP A 46 -5.37 4.45 -1.95
N PHE A 47 -4.21 4.56 -2.62
CA PHE A 47 -3.09 5.42 -2.17
C PHE A 47 -2.10 5.73 -3.29
N PHE A 48 -1.26 6.73 -3.06
CA PHE A 48 -0.06 6.99 -3.85
C PHE A 48 1.19 6.47 -3.14
N LEU A 49 2.14 5.96 -3.92
CA LEU A 49 3.55 5.89 -3.52
C LEU A 49 4.28 7.07 -4.14
N ARG A 50 4.86 7.92 -3.32
CA ARG A 50 5.56 9.16 -3.73
C ARG A 50 7.05 9.03 -3.52
N ARG A 51 7.83 9.56 -4.46
CA ARG A 51 9.27 9.79 -4.33
C ARG A 51 9.58 11.10 -5.03
N ASN A 52 10.00 12.15 -4.33
CA ASN A 52 10.19 13.48 -4.92
C ASN A 52 8.91 13.97 -5.65
N LYS A 53 9.03 14.56 -6.86
CA LYS A 53 7.91 15.06 -7.69
C LYS A 53 7.10 13.97 -8.39
N ARG A 54 7.38 12.71 -8.06
CA ARG A 54 7.04 11.54 -8.85
C ARG A 54 6.16 10.62 -8.02
N PHE A 55 5.10 10.08 -8.61
CA PHE A 55 4.12 9.27 -7.88
C PHE A 55 3.61 8.07 -8.69
N LEU A 56 3.22 7.03 -7.97
CA LEU A 56 2.57 5.82 -8.46
C LEU A 56 1.22 5.67 -7.77
N ARG A 57 0.14 5.55 -8.54
CA ARG A 57 -1.19 5.23 -7.99
C ARG A 57 -1.27 3.73 -7.73
N VAL A 58 -1.81 3.35 -6.58
CA VAL A 58 -1.91 1.95 -6.18
C VAL A 58 -3.33 1.65 -5.69
N ASP A 59 -3.89 0.56 -6.20
CA ASP A 59 -5.11 -0.09 -5.68
C ASP A 59 -4.66 -1.32 -4.87
N GLY A 60 -4.81 -1.22 -3.55
CA GLY A 60 -4.51 -2.27 -2.60
C GLY A 60 -5.67 -3.26 -2.53
N THR A 61 -5.43 -4.49 -2.92
CA THR A 61 -6.48 -5.50 -3.01
C THR A 61 -6.10 -6.80 -2.30
N SER A 62 -7.10 -7.58 -1.91
CA SER A 62 -6.85 -8.86 -1.22
C SER A 62 -6.58 -9.94 -2.27
N SER A 63 -5.67 -10.87 -1.98
CA SER A 63 -5.32 -12.01 -2.84
C SER A 63 -6.47 -13.00 -3.10
N ARG A 64 -7.57 -12.96 -2.32
CA ARG A 64 -8.66 -13.94 -2.42
C ARG A 64 -9.30 -13.95 -3.82
N ARG A 65 -9.64 -15.16 -4.27
CA ARG A 65 -10.16 -15.54 -5.60
C ARG A 65 -11.42 -14.78 -6.08
N PHE A 66 -12.09 -14.01 -5.21
CA PHE A 66 -13.39 -13.35 -5.48
C PHE A 66 -13.32 -11.84 -5.81
N LYS A 67 -12.15 -11.27 -6.10
CA LYS A 67 -12.01 -9.84 -6.41
C LYS A 67 -11.97 -9.46 -7.90
N GLY A 68 -12.38 -10.36 -8.81
CA GLY A 68 -12.48 -10.07 -10.24
C GLY A 68 -13.27 -8.79 -10.55
N GLN A 69 -14.31 -8.46 -9.77
CA GLN A 69 -15.09 -7.24 -9.94
C GLN A 69 -14.39 -5.95 -9.47
N LYS A 70 -13.63 -5.94 -8.34
CA LYS A 70 -12.86 -4.74 -7.92
C LYS A 70 -11.79 -4.44 -8.97
N ILE A 71 -11.05 -5.47 -9.37
CA ILE A 71 -10.07 -5.40 -10.44
C ILE A 71 -10.74 -4.90 -11.73
N ALA A 72 -11.81 -5.54 -12.22
CA ALA A 72 -12.51 -5.11 -13.43
C ALA A 72 -13.01 -3.65 -13.38
N ARG A 73 -13.42 -3.13 -12.21
CA ARG A 73 -13.80 -1.72 -12.05
C ARG A 73 -12.59 -0.78 -12.14
N THR A 74 -11.54 -1.03 -11.35
CA THR A 74 -10.28 -0.26 -11.40
C THR A 74 -9.75 -0.17 -12.83
N VAL A 75 -9.83 -1.30 -13.53
CA VAL A 75 -9.46 -1.47 -14.93
C VAL A 75 -10.31 -0.65 -15.90
N LYS A 76 -11.64 -0.68 -15.75
CA LYS A 76 -12.56 0.12 -16.57
C LYS A 76 -12.29 1.63 -16.37
N PHE A 77 -12.06 2.06 -15.14
CA PHE A 77 -11.74 3.45 -14.83
C PHE A 77 -10.38 3.89 -15.40
N ALA A 78 -9.35 3.05 -15.26
CA ALA A 78 -8.02 3.30 -15.81
C ALA A 78 -8.07 3.50 -17.34
N ARG A 79 -8.75 2.57 -18.05
CA ARG A 79 -8.95 2.63 -19.51
C ARG A 79 -9.60 3.94 -19.98
N ASN A 80 -10.64 4.39 -19.29
CA ASN A 80 -11.38 5.59 -19.68
C ASN A 80 -10.61 6.90 -19.41
N ARG A 81 -9.72 6.93 -18.40
CA ARG A 81 -9.05 8.17 -17.93
C ARG A 81 -7.54 8.21 -18.22
N ARG A 82 -7.05 7.31 -19.06
CA ARG A 82 -5.63 7.17 -19.43
C ARG A 82 -4.65 7.19 -18.25
N SER A 83 -5.03 6.57 -17.13
CA SER A 83 -4.38 6.73 -15.84
C SER A 83 -3.77 5.42 -15.37
N PHE A 84 -2.45 5.37 -15.16
CA PHE A 84 -1.75 4.19 -14.64
C PHE A 84 -2.14 3.94 -13.16
N VAL A 85 -2.60 2.73 -12.85
CA VAL A 85 -2.90 2.27 -11.49
C VAL A 85 -2.27 0.89 -11.30
N PHE A 86 -1.41 0.75 -10.30
CA PHE A 86 -0.79 -0.51 -9.93
C PHE A 86 -1.72 -1.30 -9.00
N ILE A 87 -2.05 -2.54 -9.34
CA ILE A 87 -2.84 -3.40 -8.45
C ILE A 87 -1.89 -4.16 -7.54
N LEU A 88 -1.87 -3.80 -6.25
CA LEU A 88 -1.04 -4.46 -5.25
C LEU A 88 -1.85 -5.50 -4.48
N LYS A 89 -1.46 -6.77 -4.61
CA LYS A 89 -2.17 -7.88 -3.97
C LYS A 89 -1.59 -8.12 -2.58
N GLY A 90 -2.28 -7.63 -1.55
CA GLY A 90 -2.04 -8.05 -0.18
C GLY A 90 -2.59 -9.45 0.04
N ASP A 91 -1.72 -10.40 0.34
CA ASP A 91 -2.19 -11.71 0.74
C ASP A 91 -2.93 -11.62 2.08
N TRP A 92 -4.20 -12.04 2.14
CA TRP A 92 -4.99 -11.94 3.37
C TRP A 92 -4.38 -12.74 4.52
N GLN A 93 -3.76 -13.89 4.27
CA GLN A 93 -3.11 -14.67 5.33
C GLN A 93 -1.87 -13.96 5.87
N THR A 94 -1.17 -13.20 5.02
CA THR A 94 0.01 -12.40 5.41
C THR A 94 -0.36 -11.00 5.94
N ALA A 95 -1.49 -10.43 5.51
CA ALA A 95 -1.99 -9.09 5.87
C ALA A 95 -2.97 -9.11 7.06
N ALA A 96 -3.57 -10.27 7.35
CA ALA A 96 -4.16 -10.53 8.65
C ALA A 96 -3.00 -10.56 9.63
N PHE A 97 -2.67 -9.39 10.17
CA PHE A 97 -1.94 -9.23 11.42
C PHE A 97 -2.78 -9.79 12.57
N ASP A 98 -3.25 -11.02 12.42
CA ASP A 98 -3.97 -11.82 13.39
C ASP A 98 -5.05 -11.05 14.19
N VAL A 99 -5.72 -10.09 13.52
CA VAL A 99 -6.79 -9.24 14.09
C VAL A 99 -8.09 -10.03 14.28
N THR A 100 -8.11 -11.28 13.79
CA THR A 100 -9.24 -12.21 13.93
C THR A 100 -8.93 -13.40 14.85
N GLY A 101 -7.80 -13.38 15.58
CA GLY A 101 -7.36 -14.56 16.35
C GLY A 101 -6.35 -14.32 17.49
N THR A 102 -5.66 -13.18 17.56
CA THR A 102 -4.76 -12.86 18.69
C THR A 102 -5.30 -11.73 19.54
N GLY A 103 -5.14 -11.87 20.86
CA GLY A 103 -5.82 -11.05 21.86
C GLY A 103 -5.64 -9.53 21.74
N LYS A 104 -6.42 -8.82 22.56
CA LYS A 104 -6.59 -7.35 22.60
C LYS A 104 -5.32 -6.52 22.37
N ALA A 105 -4.16 -6.97 22.84
CA ALA A 105 -2.89 -6.24 22.73
C ALA A 105 -2.41 -6.03 21.28
N HIS A 106 -2.60 -6.99 20.37
CA HIS A 106 -2.17 -6.86 18.97
C HIS A 106 -3.09 -5.91 18.19
N GLU A 107 -4.39 -6.05 18.39
CA GLU A 107 -5.40 -5.17 17.84
C GLU A 107 -5.20 -3.72 18.30
N GLU A 108 -4.90 -3.51 19.58
CA GLU A 108 -4.58 -2.19 20.11
C GLU A 108 -3.34 -1.57 19.44
N CYS A 109 -2.28 -2.35 19.25
CA CYS A 109 -1.07 -1.86 18.56
C CYS A 109 -1.40 -1.47 17.11
N PHE A 110 -2.17 -2.30 16.40
CA PHE A 110 -2.57 -2.03 15.03
C PHE A 110 -3.42 -0.76 14.93
N ASN A 111 -4.48 -0.67 15.73
CA ASN A 111 -5.39 0.48 15.76
C ASN A 111 -4.66 1.77 16.17
N SER A 112 -3.77 1.70 17.16
CA SER A 112 -2.96 2.86 17.57
C SER A 112 -1.98 3.31 16.48
N SER A 113 -1.48 2.38 15.67
CA SER A 113 -0.59 2.70 14.56
C SER A 113 -1.38 3.29 13.39
N TYR A 114 -2.58 2.74 13.13
CA TYR A 114 -3.46 3.17 12.05
C TYR A 114 -4.14 4.52 12.33
N SER A 115 -4.39 4.88 13.60
CA SER A 115 -4.96 6.18 13.95
C SER A 115 -4.09 7.38 13.55
N ARG A 116 -2.80 7.13 13.27
CA ARG A 116 -1.86 8.13 12.74
C ARG A 116 -2.01 8.37 11.23
N ILE A 117 -2.76 7.52 10.52
CA ILE A 117 -2.99 7.66 9.08
C ILE A 117 -4.00 8.78 8.83
N GLN A 118 -3.64 9.71 7.96
CA GLN A 118 -4.53 10.79 7.51
C GLN A 118 -4.61 10.80 5.98
N ASP A 119 -5.84 10.80 5.47
CA ASP A 119 -6.08 10.83 4.02
C ASP A 119 -5.58 12.12 3.39
N GLY A 120 -5.03 12.01 2.18
CA GLY A 120 -4.45 13.13 1.44
C GLY A 120 -3.13 13.66 2.00
N LYS A 121 -2.60 13.08 3.10
CA LYS A 121 -1.30 13.46 3.65
C LYS A 121 -0.25 12.41 3.34
N THR A 122 0.94 12.89 3.02
CA THR A 122 2.12 12.04 2.82
C THR A 122 2.64 11.56 4.18
N ILE A 123 2.83 10.25 4.31
CA ILE A 123 3.20 9.54 5.54
C ILE A 123 4.41 8.64 5.33
N ALA A 124 5.32 8.67 6.29
CA ALA A 124 6.46 7.77 6.44
C ALA A 124 6.74 7.64 7.94
N PHE A 125 6.82 6.40 8.44
CA PHE A 125 7.01 6.13 9.86
C PHE A 125 8.33 5.43 10.10
N GLU A 126 9.19 6.01 10.93
CA GLU A 126 10.37 5.30 11.44
C GLU A 126 10.00 4.32 12.56
N GLU A 127 8.82 4.51 13.15
CA GLU A 127 8.30 3.71 14.25
C GLU A 127 6.96 3.06 13.90
N ALA A 128 6.95 1.72 13.92
CA ALA A 128 5.80 0.91 13.57
C ALA A 128 4.64 1.05 14.55
N CYS A 129 4.90 1.03 15.87
CA CYS A 129 3.88 1.08 16.92
C CYS A 129 4.19 2.19 17.93
N PRO A 130 3.30 3.20 18.11
CA PRO A 130 3.57 4.33 19.01
C PRO A 130 3.57 3.97 20.51
N LYS A 131 3.05 2.79 20.89
CA LYS A 131 3.01 2.33 22.29
C LYS A 131 4.29 1.60 22.70
N HIS A 132 4.90 0.86 21.76
CA HIS A 132 5.92 -0.14 22.07
C HIS A 132 7.17 -0.05 21.17
N GLY A 133 7.22 0.95 20.27
CA GLY A 133 8.31 1.11 19.32
C GLY A 133 8.40 -0.02 18.30
N ASN A 134 9.60 -0.18 17.72
CA ASN A 134 9.91 -1.21 16.73
C ASN A 134 10.22 -2.59 17.33
N ARG A 135 10.14 -2.74 18.65
CA ARG A 135 10.41 -4.02 19.34
C ARG A 135 9.17 -4.93 19.42
N CYS A 136 7.98 -4.38 19.12
CA CYS A 136 6.74 -5.13 19.20
C CYS A 136 6.54 -6.11 18.03
N GLU A 137 5.67 -7.09 18.22
CA GLU A 137 5.39 -8.09 17.19
C GLU A 137 4.76 -7.47 15.93
N LEU A 138 3.93 -6.42 16.09
CA LEU A 138 3.38 -5.67 14.96
C LEU A 138 4.50 -5.12 14.05
N ALA A 139 5.59 -4.61 14.61
CA ALA A 139 6.71 -4.08 13.83
C ALA A 139 7.38 -5.18 12.98
N ARG A 140 7.59 -6.37 13.56
CA ARG A 140 8.15 -7.53 12.85
C ARG A 140 7.23 -7.99 11.73
N GLN A 141 5.93 -8.04 11.99
CA GLN A 141 4.95 -8.43 11.00
C GLN A 141 4.85 -7.41 9.86
N LEU A 142 4.80 -6.10 10.17
CA LEU A 142 4.82 -5.03 9.17
C LEU A 142 6.08 -5.08 8.32
N PHE A 143 7.25 -5.35 8.94
CA PHE A 143 8.50 -5.51 8.21
C PHE A 143 8.43 -6.67 7.21
N ARG A 144 8.08 -7.89 7.68
CA ARG A 144 7.93 -9.07 6.82
C ARG A 144 6.90 -8.84 5.70
N PHE A 145 5.76 -8.24 6.02
CA PHE A 145 4.74 -7.92 5.03
C PHE A 145 5.27 -6.91 4.01
N SER A 146 6.00 -5.88 4.45
CA SER A 146 6.63 -4.92 3.54
C SER A 146 7.64 -5.57 2.59
N GLU A 147 8.36 -6.61 3.03
CA GLU A 147 9.27 -7.38 2.17
C GLU A 147 8.51 -8.16 1.11
N VAL A 148 7.38 -8.77 1.48
CA VAL A 148 6.49 -9.45 0.53
C VAL A 148 5.97 -8.46 -0.51
N LEU A 149 5.47 -7.29 -0.09
CA LEU A 149 5.02 -6.24 -1.01
C LEU A 149 6.18 -5.76 -1.91
N ASN A 150 7.38 -5.58 -1.36
CA ASN A 150 8.57 -5.19 -2.13
C ASN A 150 8.98 -6.25 -3.16
N ARG A 151 8.88 -7.54 -2.81
CA ARG A 151 9.10 -8.65 -3.77
C ARG A 151 8.07 -8.63 -4.88
N GLN A 152 6.80 -8.31 -4.60
CA GLN A 152 5.80 -8.13 -5.67
C GLN A 152 6.20 -6.99 -6.61
N PHE A 153 6.62 -5.83 -6.09
CA PHE A 153 7.14 -4.76 -6.93
C PHE A 153 8.38 -5.17 -7.75
N ALA A 154 9.29 -5.97 -7.17
CA ALA A 154 10.49 -6.45 -7.85
C ALA A 154 10.18 -7.49 -8.94
N ASN A 155 9.29 -8.44 -8.67
CA ASN A 155 8.87 -9.48 -9.60
C ASN A 155 8.06 -8.92 -10.77
N HIS A 156 7.40 -7.80 -10.55
CA HIS A 156 6.74 -7.05 -11.61
C HIS A 156 7.69 -6.14 -12.40
N ARG A 157 9.02 -6.26 -12.23
CA ARG A 157 9.99 -5.64 -13.16
C ARG A 157 10.06 -6.42 -14.47
N ARG A 158 10.30 -5.71 -15.58
CA ARG A 158 10.55 -6.35 -16.88
C ARG A 158 11.87 -7.11 -16.82
N LYS A 159 12.03 -8.09 -17.73
CA LYS A 159 13.28 -8.86 -17.90
C LYS A 159 14.52 -8.01 -18.19
N ASP A 160 14.33 -6.77 -18.67
CA ASP A 160 15.37 -5.77 -18.95
C ASP A 160 15.74 -4.91 -17.71
N GLY A 161 15.22 -5.22 -16.52
CA GLY A 161 15.49 -4.50 -15.28
C GLY A 161 14.73 -3.18 -15.13
N ARG A 162 14.04 -2.72 -16.17
CA ARG A 162 13.13 -1.56 -16.11
C ARG A 162 11.86 -1.94 -15.34
N PRO A 163 11.11 -0.97 -14.80
CA PRO A 163 9.81 -1.28 -14.20
C PRO A 163 8.94 -1.98 -15.24
N GLY A 164 8.48 -3.15 -14.88
CA GLY A 164 7.54 -3.88 -15.69
C GLY A 164 6.16 -3.37 -15.39
N GLU A 165 5.33 -3.47 -16.42
CA GLU A 165 3.92 -3.24 -16.31
C GLU A 165 3.40 -4.33 -15.38
N ALA A 166 3.15 -3.97 -14.12
CA ALA A 166 2.54 -4.91 -13.19
C ALA A 166 1.17 -5.28 -13.75
N ALA A 167 1.10 -6.46 -14.36
CA ALA A 167 -0.10 -7.03 -14.91
C ALA A 167 -1.18 -7.04 -13.79
N GLU A 168 -2.31 -6.37 -13.94
CA GLU A 168 -3.06 -6.16 -15.18
C GLU A 168 -3.25 -4.65 -15.49
N PHE A 169 -3.11 -4.33 -16.78
CA PHE A 169 -3.41 -3.07 -17.50
C PHE A 169 -2.25 -2.11 -17.81
N ASN A 170 -1.72 -2.34 -19.02
CA ASN A 170 -0.87 -1.43 -19.77
C ASN A 170 -1.59 -0.12 -20.06
N MET A 171 -1.06 0.97 -19.50
CA MET A 171 -1.30 2.33 -19.96
C MET A 171 0.05 3.04 -20.02
N THR A 172 0.50 3.32 -21.24
CA THR A 172 1.78 3.98 -21.51
C THR A 172 1.77 5.40 -20.94
N VAL A 173 2.56 5.64 -19.89
CA VAL A 173 2.90 6.99 -19.42
C VAL A 173 4.26 7.33 -20.00
N THR A 174 4.41 8.52 -20.59
CA THR A 174 5.62 8.89 -21.34
C THR A 174 6.89 8.94 -20.47
N LYS A 175 6.76 9.11 -19.13
CA LYS A 175 7.86 9.08 -18.15
C LYS A 175 7.36 8.64 -16.75
N PRO A 176 7.25 7.33 -16.47
CA PRO A 176 6.94 6.85 -15.13
C PRO A 176 8.11 7.12 -14.16
N PRO A 177 7.84 7.08 -12.85
CA PRO A 177 8.80 7.56 -11.87
C PRO A 177 9.99 6.68 -11.54
N PHE A 178 10.06 5.54 -12.19
CA PHE A 178 11.17 4.60 -12.19
C PHE A 178 11.32 4.08 -13.61
#